data_AF-A0A411MLT9-F1
#
_entry.id   AF-A0A411MLT9-F1
#
_cell.length_a   1.000
_cell.length_b   1.000
_cell.length_c   1.000
_cell.angle_alpha   90.00
_cell.angle_beta   90.00
_cell.angle_gamma   90.00
#
_symmetry.space_group_name_H-M   'P 1'
#
loop_
_entity.id
_entity.type
_entity.pdbx_description
1 polymer ?
#
loop_
_entity_poly.entity_id
_entity_poly.type
_entity_poly.pdbx_seq_one_letter_code
_entity_poly.pdbx_strand_id
1 'polypeptide(L)'
;MRCSADWQAWLRLAETRVQALQQGLSGTTRQLQALHDQGSGLLEQLEVLRQLRIEEEGQHLSYAQLRDLLRRQALLRRQAQVMTLELAQISQQQEQLQRTQAEQQLQLRTAQRRHDKYRHHLRQLQRQRQLQEQRREDNELEEQGARSLLWND
;
A
#
# COMPACT_ATOMS: atom_id res chain seq x y z
N MET A 1 -7.35 -7.97 -38.31
CA MET A 1 -6.64 -7.31 -37.19
C MET A 1 -6.99 -7.98 -35.86
N ARG A 2 -6.20 -8.95 -35.38
CA ARG A 2 -6.43 -9.61 -34.07
C ARG A 2 -5.71 -8.93 -32.89
N CYS A 3 -4.69 -8.10 -33.15
CA CYS A 3 -3.80 -7.57 -32.11
C CYS A 3 -4.45 -6.63 -31.08
N SER A 4 -5.59 -5.96 -31.34
CA SER A 4 -6.15 -5.03 -30.33
C SER A 4 -6.79 -5.72 -29.14
N ALA A 5 -7.35 -6.92 -29.33
CA ALA A 5 -8.01 -7.66 -28.26
C ALA A 5 -6.99 -8.11 -27.22
N ASP A 6 -5.82 -8.58 -27.67
CA ASP A 6 -4.72 -8.98 -26.78
C ASP A 6 -4.22 -7.78 -25.97
N TRP A 7 -3.96 -6.63 -26.61
CA TRP A 7 -3.54 -5.41 -25.89
C TRP A 7 -4.58 -4.92 -24.87
N GLN A 8 -5.88 -5.06 -25.17
CA GLN A 8 -6.95 -4.77 -24.22
C GLN A 8 -6.93 -5.73 -23.02
N ALA A 9 -6.70 -7.02 -23.27
CA ALA A 9 -6.57 -8.01 -22.20
C ALA A 9 -5.34 -7.71 -21.31
N TRP A 10 -4.19 -7.40 -21.91
CA TRP A 10 -2.98 -7.01 -21.18
C TRP A 10 -3.17 -5.73 -20.35
N LEU A 11 -3.88 -4.74 -20.90
CA LEU A 11 -4.21 -3.51 -20.17
C LEU A 11 -5.07 -3.82 -18.94
N ARG A 12 -6.13 -4.61 -19.10
CA ARG A 12 -7.01 -5.02 -17.99
C ARG A 12 -6.26 -5.80 -16.91
N LEU A 13 -5.39 -6.72 -17.31
CA LEU A 13 -4.54 -7.47 -16.36
C LEU A 13 -3.56 -6.55 -15.61
N ALA A 14 -3.03 -5.52 -16.28
CA ALA A 14 -2.19 -4.54 -15.61
C ALA A 14 -3.00 -3.65 -14.65
N GLU A 15 -4.23 -3.27 -15.00
CA GLU A 15 -5.15 -2.50 -14.14
C GLU A 15 -5.48 -3.26 -12.86
N THR A 16 -5.90 -4.52 -12.98
CA THR A 16 -6.22 -5.36 -11.82
C THR A 16 -5.00 -5.55 -10.92
N ARG A 17 -3.82 -5.72 -11.50
CA ARG A 17 -2.57 -5.83 -10.73
C ARG A 17 -2.21 -4.54 -9.99
N VAL A 18 -2.39 -3.38 -10.62
CA VAL A 18 -2.17 -2.08 -9.98
C VAL A 18 -3.15 -1.88 -8.82
N GLN A 19 -4.44 -2.18 -9.03
CA GLN A 19 -5.47 -2.08 -8.00
C GLN A 19 -5.19 -3.01 -6.81
N ALA A 20 -4.82 -4.26 -7.06
CA ALA A 20 -4.47 -5.22 -6.00
C ALA A 20 -3.28 -4.73 -5.16
N LEU A 21 -2.24 -4.17 -5.81
CA LEU A 21 -1.09 -3.62 -5.11
C LEU A 21 -1.44 -2.37 -4.28
N GLN A 22 -2.32 -1.50 -4.80
CA GLN A 22 -2.81 -0.33 -4.07
C GLN A 22 -3.63 -0.74 -2.84
N GLN A 23 -4.51 -1.74 -2.98
CA GLN A 23 -5.28 -2.29 -1.87
C GLN A 23 -4.35 -2.93 -0.82
N GLY A 24 -3.38 -3.74 -1.26
CA GLY A 24 -2.37 -4.33 -0.39
C GLY A 24 -1.60 -3.27 0.41
N LEU A 25 -1.10 -2.22 -0.26
CA LEU A 25 -0.43 -1.09 0.40
C LEU A 25 -1.31 -0.41 1.43
N SER A 26 -2.58 -0.15 1.11
CA SER A 26 -3.51 0.46 2.05
C SER A 26 -3.73 -0.41 3.30
N GLY A 27 -3.76 -1.74 3.13
CA GLY A 27 -3.84 -2.70 4.23
C GLY A 27 -2.59 -2.64 5.11
N THR A 28 -1.40 -2.70 4.50
CA THR A 28 -0.12 -2.60 5.22
C THR A 28 0.00 -1.28 5.99
N THR A 29 -0.43 -0.16 5.41
CA THR A 29 -0.42 1.15 6.09
C THR A 29 -1.36 1.18 7.29
N ARG A 30 -2.56 0.60 7.20
CA ARG A 30 -3.47 0.49 8.35
C ARG A 30 -2.89 -0.39 9.46
N GLN A 31 -2.23 -1.49 9.11
CA GLN A 31 -1.57 -2.36 10.08
C GLN A 31 -0.42 -1.64 10.80
N LEU A 32 0.40 -0.88 10.08
CA LEU A 32 1.45 -0.05 10.66
C LEU A 32 0.90 0.99 11.63
N GLN A 33 -0.22 1.64 11.28
CA GLN A 33 -0.87 2.60 12.17
C GLN A 33 -1.37 1.91 13.44
N ALA A 34 -2.04 0.76 13.32
CA ALA A 34 -2.53 0.02 14.48
C ALA A 34 -1.38 -0.40 15.43
N LEU A 35 -0.25 -0.87 14.89
CA LEU A 35 0.93 -1.19 15.69
C LEU A 35 1.54 0.04 16.36
N HIS A 36 1.52 1.19 15.67
CA HIS A 36 1.98 2.45 16.25
C HIS A 36 1.12 2.87 17.43
N ASP A 37 -0.21 2.82 17.29
CA ASP A 37 -1.16 3.18 18.34
C ASP A 37 -1.08 2.19 19.54
N GLN A 38 -0.84 0.91 19.27
CA GLN A 38 -0.59 -0.09 20.32
C GLN A 38 0.73 0.20 21.07
N GLY A 39 1.80 0.52 20.32
CA GLY A 39 3.09 0.85 20.90
C GLY A 39 3.05 2.13 21.74
N SER A 40 2.35 3.17 21.31
CA SER A 40 2.18 4.40 22.09
C SER A 40 1.42 4.14 23.38
N GLY A 41 0.33 3.37 23.34
CA GLY A 41 -0.43 3.00 24.54
C GLY A 41 0.40 2.22 25.56
N LEU A 42 1.27 1.31 25.11
CA LEU A 42 2.18 0.58 26.01
C LEU A 42 3.27 1.49 26.59
N LEU A 43 3.78 2.45 25.82
CA LEU A 43 4.75 3.44 26.32
C LEU A 43 4.14 4.33 27.41
N GLU A 44 2.90 4.78 27.24
CA GLU A 44 2.16 5.54 28.25
C GLU A 44 1.99 4.73 29.55
N GLN A 45 1.60 3.46 29.44
CA GLN A 45 1.47 2.56 30.59
C GLN A 45 2.81 2.32 31.29
N LEU A 46 3.90 2.16 30.54
CA LEU A 46 5.24 2.04 31.11
C LEU A 46 5.65 3.30 31.89
N GLU A 47 5.29 4.47 31.40
CA GLU A 47 5.59 5.73 32.09
C GLU A 47 4.81 5.85 33.40
N VAL A 48 3.52 5.47 33.41
CA VAL A 48 2.73 5.37 34.65
C VAL A 48 3.37 4.41 35.65
N LEU A 49 3.82 3.23 35.20
CA LEU A 49 4.51 2.26 36.07
C LEU A 49 5.83 2.80 36.62
N ARG A 50 6.55 3.63 35.85
CA ARG A 50 7.78 4.29 36.32
C ARG A 50 7.49 5.35 37.37
N GLN A 51 6.45 6.16 37.18
CA GLN A 51 6.03 7.18 38.15
C GLN A 51 5.62 6.55 39.48
N LEU A 52 4.79 5.48 39.44
CA LEU A 52 4.38 4.73 40.62
C LEU A 52 5.56 4.17 41.42
N ARG A 53 6.68 3.83 40.76
CA ARG A 53 7.89 3.36 41.42
C ARG A 53 8.65 4.48 42.15
N ILE A 54 8.62 5.70 41.62
CA ILE A 54 9.31 6.87 42.21
C ILE A 54 8.56 7.33 43.48
N GLU A 55 7.23 7.30 43.47
CA GLU A 55 6.38 7.68 44.61
C GLU A 55 6.57 6.80 45.86
N GLU A 56 7.17 5.61 45.69
CA GLU A 56 7.38 4.63 46.76
C GLU A 56 8.71 4.84 47.53
N GLU A 57 9.57 5.77 47.13
CA GLU A 57 10.83 6.09 47.80
C GLU A 57 10.64 7.19 48.87
N GLY A 58 11.04 6.93 50.13
CA GLY A 58 11.16 7.98 51.16
C GLY A 58 10.25 7.90 52.39
N GLN A 59 9.57 6.78 52.64
CA GLN A 59 8.73 6.62 53.83
C GLN A 59 9.40 5.78 54.94
N HIS A 60 9.21 6.16 56.20
CA HIS A 60 9.54 5.30 57.35
C HIS A 60 8.50 4.20 57.48
N LEU A 61 8.89 2.97 57.15
CA LEU A 61 7.98 1.83 57.06
C LEU A 61 8.23 0.84 58.20
N SER A 62 7.14 0.31 58.77
CA SER A 62 7.21 -0.90 59.59
C SER A 62 7.64 -2.10 58.75
N TYR A 63 8.13 -3.16 59.39
CA TYR A 63 8.56 -4.39 58.71
C TYR A 63 7.47 -5.00 57.81
N ALA A 64 6.21 -5.01 58.26
CA ALA A 64 5.09 -5.52 57.46
C ALA A 64 4.86 -4.66 56.20
N GLN A 65 4.88 -3.34 56.36
CA GLN A 65 4.71 -2.39 55.25
C GLN A 65 5.87 -2.48 54.25
N LEU A 66 7.12 -2.66 54.71
CA LEU A 66 8.27 -2.87 53.84
C LEU A 66 8.09 -4.14 52.99
N ARG A 67 7.59 -5.23 53.60
CA ARG A 67 7.43 -6.50 52.90
C ARG A 67 6.34 -6.44 51.83
N ASP A 68 5.25 -5.73 52.10
CA ASP A 68 4.20 -5.51 51.12
C ASP A 68 4.64 -4.55 50.00
N LEU A 69 5.42 -3.52 50.34
CA LEU A 69 6.04 -2.63 49.35
C LEU A 69 6.95 -3.43 48.39
N LEU A 70 7.83 -4.28 48.91
CA LEU A 70 8.72 -5.11 48.09
C LEU A 70 7.95 -6.05 47.15
N ARG A 71 6.82 -6.62 47.60
CA ARG A 71 5.94 -7.43 46.75
C ARG A 71 5.33 -6.61 45.62
N ARG A 72 4.85 -5.41 45.93
CA ARG A 72 4.28 -4.49 44.94
C ARG A 72 5.34 -4.06 43.92
N GLN A 73 6.55 -3.73 44.36
CA GLN A 73 7.67 -3.42 43.48
C GLN A 73 8.05 -4.59 42.57
N ALA A 74 8.07 -5.82 43.09
CA ALA A 74 8.34 -7.00 42.28
C ALA A 74 7.27 -7.19 41.19
N LEU A 75 6.00 -6.96 41.52
CA LEU A 75 4.90 -7.00 40.57
C LEU A 75 5.05 -5.92 39.47
N LEU A 76 5.29 -4.67 39.86
CA LEU A 76 5.46 -3.55 38.92
C LEU A 76 6.65 -3.77 37.98
N ARG A 77 7.78 -4.27 38.50
CA ARG A 77 8.95 -4.64 37.68
C ARG A 77 8.62 -5.73 36.67
N ARG A 78 7.87 -6.76 37.08
CA ARG A 78 7.45 -7.83 36.18
C ARG A 78 6.51 -7.32 35.08
N GLN A 79 5.54 -6.47 35.43
CA GLN A 79 4.65 -5.85 34.46
C GLN A 79 5.42 -4.99 33.44
N ALA A 80 6.35 -4.16 33.92
CA ALA A 80 7.20 -3.36 33.05
C ALA A 80 8.09 -4.21 32.13
N GLN A 81 8.61 -5.34 32.61
CA GLN A 81 9.38 -6.27 31.79
C GLN A 81 8.52 -6.88 30.67
N VAL A 82 7.30 -7.31 30.97
CA VAL A 82 6.37 -7.86 29.96
C VAL A 82 6.07 -6.81 28.89
N MET A 83 5.70 -5.59 29.28
CA MET A 83 5.43 -4.50 28.33
C MET A 83 6.65 -4.13 27.48
N THR A 84 7.86 -4.17 28.05
CA THR A 84 9.10 -3.94 27.28
C THR A 84 9.31 -5.01 26.21
N LEU A 85 9.00 -6.27 26.52
CA LEU A 85 9.08 -7.36 25.54
C LEU A 85 8.02 -7.22 24.44
N GLU A 86 6.79 -6.82 24.80
CA GLU A 86 5.72 -6.55 23.84
C GLU A 86 6.09 -5.40 22.90
N LEU A 87 6.67 -4.31 23.42
CA LEU A 87 7.19 -3.21 22.61
C LEU A 87 8.29 -3.65 21.64
N ALA A 88 9.20 -4.52 22.08
CA ALA A 88 10.24 -5.07 21.20
C ALA A 88 9.63 -5.91 20.06
N GLN A 89 8.60 -6.70 20.34
CA GLN A 89 7.86 -7.46 19.33
C GLN A 89 7.13 -6.54 18.35
N ILE A 90 6.44 -5.50 18.85
CA ILE A 90 5.78 -4.50 18.02
C ILE A 90 6.80 -3.80 17.10
N SER A 91 7.95 -3.38 17.63
CA SER A 91 9.02 -2.76 16.85
C SER A 91 9.50 -3.68 15.72
N GLN A 92 9.73 -4.96 16.03
CA GLN A 92 10.15 -5.93 15.02
C GLN A 92 9.09 -6.12 13.92
N GLN A 93 7.81 -6.19 14.30
CA GLN A 93 6.70 -6.29 13.35
C GLN A 93 6.58 -5.03 12.48
N GLN A 94 6.76 -3.84 13.06
CA GLN A 94 6.77 -2.58 12.33
C GLN A 94 7.89 -2.55 11.28
N GLU A 95 9.12 -2.93 11.65
CA GLU A 95 10.23 -3.01 10.70
C GLU A 95 9.95 -3.98 9.55
N GLN A 96 9.38 -5.15 9.85
CA GLN A 96 9.03 -6.14 8.83
C GLN A 96 7.96 -5.59 7.87
N LEU A 97 6.90 -4.98 8.39
CA LEU A 97 5.84 -4.39 7.57
C LEU A 97 6.33 -3.19 6.76
N GLN A 98 7.23 -2.36 7.29
CA GLN A 98 7.85 -1.27 6.54
C GLN A 98 8.67 -1.78 5.35
N ARG A 99 9.43 -2.88 5.52
CA ARG A 99 10.14 -3.54 4.42
C ARG A 99 9.15 -4.05 3.36
N THR A 100 8.10 -4.75 3.78
CA THR A 100 7.04 -5.22 2.88
C THR A 100 6.36 -4.07 2.15
N GLN A 101 6.09 -2.95 2.83
CA GLN A 101 5.51 -1.75 2.23
C GLN A 101 6.43 -1.16 1.15
N ALA A 102 7.73 -1.06 1.42
CA ALA A 102 8.71 -0.55 0.45
C ALA A 102 8.79 -1.44 -0.81
N GLU A 103 8.77 -2.77 -0.62
CA GLU A 103 8.71 -3.73 -1.72
C GLU A 103 7.43 -3.59 -2.54
N GLN A 104 6.27 -3.49 -1.88
CA GLN A 104 4.98 -3.29 -2.53
C GLN A 104 4.94 -1.96 -3.31
N GLN A 105 5.56 -0.88 -2.80
CA GLN A 105 5.68 0.40 -3.51
C GLN A 105 6.53 0.28 -4.77
N LEU A 106 7.65 -0.44 -4.72
CA LEU A 106 8.47 -0.76 -5.90
C LEU A 106 7.68 -1.57 -6.93
N GLN A 107 6.96 -2.60 -6.48
CA GLN A 107 6.09 -3.39 -7.34
C GLN A 107 4.98 -2.54 -7.97
N LEU A 108 4.38 -1.62 -7.22
CA LEU A 108 3.36 -0.71 -7.74
C LEU A 108 3.92 0.20 -8.84
N ARG A 109 5.10 0.82 -8.60
CA ARG A 109 5.75 1.68 -9.61
C ARG A 109 6.05 0.92 -10.90
N THR A 110 6.54 -0.31 -10.79
CA THR A 110 6.83 -1.14 -11.98
C THR A 110 5.55 -1.58 -12.70
N ALA A 111 4.50 -1.92 -11.97
CA ALA A 111 3.19 -2.26 -12.54
C ALA A 111 2.53 -1.06 -13.25
N GLN A 112 2.60 0.13 -12.65
CA GLN A 112 2.11 1.37 -13.26
C GLN A 112 2.82 1.68 -14.58
N ARG A 113 4.16 1.59 -14.62
CA ARG A 113 4.92 1.76 -15.88
C ARG A 113 4.49 0.79 -16.98
N ARG A 114 4.18 -0.46 -16.62
CA ARG A 114 3.68 -1.46 -17.59
C ARG A 114 2.27 -1.12 -18.07
N HIS A 115 1.38 -0.72 -17.15
CA HIS A 115 0.03 -0.24 -17.46
C HIS A 115 0.07 0.94 -18.44
N ASP A 116 0.89 1.95 -18.16
CA ASP A 116 1.05 3.13 -19.01
C ASP A 116 1.55 2.76 -20.41
N LYS A 117 2.50 1.83 -20.50
CA LYS A 117 2.99 1.31 -21.79
C LYS A 117 1.88 0.66 -22.61
N TYR A 118 1.06 -0.19 -21.99
CA TYR A 118 -0.06 -0.85 -22.68
C TYR A 118 -1.11 0.18 -23.11
N ARG A 119 -1.45 1.12 -22.24
CA ARG A 119 -2.38 2.21 -22.54
C ARG A 119 -1.88 3.08 -23.70
N HIS A 120 -0.59 3.39 -23.75
CA HIS A 120 0.00 4.16 -24.83
C HIS A 120 -0.09 3.42 -26.17
N HIS A 121 0.33 2.15 -26.22
CA HIS A 121 0.25 1.34 -27.44
C HIS A 121 -1.18 1.19 -27.96
N LEU A 122 -2.14 0.96 -27.06
CA LEU A 122 -3.53 0.81 -27.45
C LEU A 122 -4.09 2.10 -28.08
N ARG A 123 -3.74 3.27 -27.54
CA ARG A 123 -4.08 4.57 -28.15
C ARG A 123 -3.44 4.78 -29.51
N GLN A 124 -2.17 4.38 -29.68
CA GLN A 124 -1.51 4.46 -30.99
C GLN A 124 -2.20 3.59 -32.03
N LEU A 125 -2.55 2.35 -31.66
CA LEU A 125 -3.28 1.43 -32.55
C LEU A 125 -4.66 1.96 -32.93
N GLN A 126 -5.38 2.57 -31.98
CA GLN A 126 -6.67 3.20 -32.26
C GLN A 126 -6.53 4.36 -33.26
N ARG A 127 -5.55 5.24 -33.07
CA ARG A 127 -5.27 6.34 -34.01
C ARG A 127 -4.90 5.84 -35.40
N GLN A 128 -4.06 4.81 -35.48
CA GLN A 128 -3.68 4.21 -36.76
C GLN A 128 -4.88 3.60 -37.49
N ARG A 129 -5.81 2.95 -36.76
CA ARG A 129 -7.05 2.44 -37.34
C ARG A 129 -7.95 3.55 -37.88
N GLN A 130 -8.16 4.60 -37.08
CA GLN A 130 -8.97 5.75 -37.50
C GLN A 130 -8.40 6.39 -38.78
N LEU A 131 -7.08 6.58 -38.86
CA LEU A 131 -6.44 7.10 -40.07
C LEU A 131 -6.58 6.15 -41.29
N GLN A 132 -6.55 4.84 -41.07
CA GLN A 132 -6.76 3.87 -42.14
C GLN A 132 -8.21 3.83 -42.62
N GLU A 133 -9.16 3.96 -41.71
CA GLU A 133 -10.59 4.05 -42.03
C GLU A 133 -10.88 5.33 -42.83
N GLN A 134 -10.38 6.48 -42.37
CA GLN A 134 -10.49 7.76 -43.10
C GLN A 134 -9.92 7.67 -44.53
N ARG A 135 -8.71 7.12 -44.68
CA ARG A 135 -8.12 6.95 -46.03
C ARG A 135 -8.93 6.03 -46.93
N ARG A 136 -9.59 5.02 -46.37
CA ARG A 136 -10.47 4.13 -47.15
C ARG A 136 -11.72 4.87 -47.59
N GLU A 137 -12.34 5.61 -46.68
CA GLU A 137 -13.50 6.46 -46.98
C GLU A 137 -13.16 7.50 -48.07
N ASP A 138 -12.03 8.19 -47.95
CA ASP A 138 -11.55 9.16 -48.94
C ASP A 138 -11.34 8.50 -50.32
N ASN A 139 -10.65 7.36 -50.37
CA ASN A 139 -10.45 6.62 -51.62
C ASN A 139 -11.77 6.14 -52.24
N GLU A 140 -12.72 5.67 -51.42
CA GLU A 140 -14.04 5.23 -51.89
C GLU A 140 -14.84 6.40 -52.49
N LEU A 141 -14.75 7.61 -51.90
CA LEU A 141 -15.35 8.82 -52.43
C LEU A 141 -14.69 9.27 -53.74
N GLU A 142 -13.37 9.22 -53.83
CA GLU A 142 -12.63 9.51 -55.07
C GLU A 142 -13.00 8.54 -56.19
N GLU A 143 -13.08 7.23 -55.90
CA GLU A 143 -13.52 6.22 -56.87
C GLU A 143 -14.96 6.45 -57.35
N GLN A 144 -15.87 6.80 -56.44
CA GLN A 144 -17.26 7.14 -56.78
C GLN A 144 -17.34 8.39 -57.65
N GLY A 145 -16.57 9.43 -57.31
CA GLY A 145 -16.45 10.66 -58.11
C GLY A 145 -15.91 10.39 -59.52
N ALA A 146 -14.81 9.64 -59.63
CA ALA A 146 -14.21 9.26 -60.91
C ALA A 146 -15.17 8.40 -61.76
N ARG A 147 -15.90 7.47 -61.15
CA ARG A 147 -16.94 6.70 -61.85
C ARG A 147 -18.09 7.59 -62.30
N SER A 148 -18.55 8.54 -61.49
CA SER A 148 -19.65 9.45 -61.88
C SER A 148 -19.30 10.35 -63.08
N LEU A 149 -18.02 10.72 -63.21
CA LEU A 149 -17.52 11.49 -64.36
C LEU A 149 -17.46 10.64 -65.64
N LEU A 150 -17.13 9.35 -65.53
CA LEU A 150 -17.09 8.41 -66.67
C LEU A 150 -18.46 8.06 -67.28
N TRP A 151 -19.57 8.35 -66.60
CA TRP A 151 -20.94 8.09 -67.09
C TRP A 151 -21.68 9.35 -67.57
N ASN A 152 -21.06 10.53 -67.47
CA ASN A 152 -21.64 11.81 -67.90
C ASN A 152 -20.99 12.37 -69.19
N ASP A 153 -20.07 11.62 -69.80
CA ASP A 153 -19.59 11.78 -71.19
C ASP A 153 -20.28 10.74 -72.09
#